data_AF-A0A4P9X5E1-F1
#
_entry.id   AF-A0A4P9X5E1-F1
#
_cell.length_a   1.000
_cell.length_b   1.000
_cell.length_c   1.000
_cell.angle_alpha   90.00
_cell.angle_beta   90.00
_cell.angle_gamma   90.00
#
_symmetry.space_group_name_H-M   'P 1'
#
loop_
_entity.id
_entity.type
_entity.pdbx_description
1 polymer ?
#
loop_
_entity_poly.entity_id
_entity_poly.type
_entity_poly.pdbx_seq_one_letter_code
_entity_poly.pdbx_strand_id
1 'polypeptide(L)'
;MVNFSEIQRKLKATDLKSSFFKSYNENKNFYIPKQARFTARFFQAATNFGAMFFLAKLFNEEAFLSEHGVTSTVNSMLIMSVLTPLCVGFCVAIYIWSVFTKAWSSRRILTAETILDFLQLLVWGFGFLAGIIQMGKGCPASFSTTTPCPLYNWFLAWAGFTTAGFLVGFVLDCKTWHTVLFAERELDSELLLDINRTTRMNR
;
A
#
# COMPACT_ATOMS: atom_id res chain seq x y z
N MET A 1 31.90 -47.07 25.72
CA MET A 1 31.34 -46.09 26.68
C MET A 1 30.72 -44.96 25.89
N VAL A 2 29.42 -44.70 26.08
CA VAL A 2 28.72 -43.61 25.40
C VAL A 2 29.06 -42.30 26.12
N ASN A 3 29.61 -41.34 25.38
CA ASN A 3 30.04 -40.05 25.95
C ASN A 3 28.82 -39.14 26.17
N PHE A 4 28.26 -39.19 27.37
CA PHE A 4 27.07 -38.43 27.78
C PHE A 4 27.19 -36.92 27.55
N SER A 5 28.41 -36.37 27.58
CA SER A 5 28.67 -34.95 27.32
C SER A 5 28.38 -34.55 25.87
N GLU A 6 28.60 -35.46 24.91
CA GLU A 6 28.34 -35.20 23.50
C GLU A 6 26.85 -35.27 23.17
N ILE A 7 26.12 -36.16 23.84
CA ILE A 7 24.66 -36.29 23.74
C ILE A 7 23.97 -35.03 24.29
N GLN A 8 24.41 -34.52 25.45
CA GLN A 8 23.87 -33.28 26.00
C GLN A 8 24.16 -32.05 25.12
N ARG A 9 25.33 -31.96 24.48
CA ARG A 9 25.61 -30.90 23.50
C ARG A 9 24.69 -30.95 22.29
N LYS A 10 24.45 -32.14 21.72
CA LYS A 10 23.57 -32.30 20.57
C LYS A 10 22.12 -31.97 20.91
N LEU A 11 21.63 -32.38 22.09
CA LEU A 11 20.30 -32.03 22.58
C LEU A 11 20.13 -30.51 22.75
N LYS A 12 21.07 -29.84 23.44
CA LYS A 12 21.04 -28.38 23.62
C LYS A 12 21.09 -27.61 22.29
N ALA A 13 21.91 -28.06 21.35
CA ALA A 13 21.99 -27.44 20.02
C ALA A 13 20.69 -27.62 19.20
N THR A 14 19.98 -28.73 19.41
CA THR A 14 18.71 -29.02 18.72
C THR A 14 17.56 -28.20 19.30
N ASP A 15 17.51 -28.02 20.63
CA ASP A 15 16.54 -27.13 21.29
C ASP A 15 16.78 -25.65 20.98
N LEU A 16 18.05 -25.24 20.87
CA LEU A 16 18.36 -23.87 20.45
C LEU A 16 17.90 -23.64 19.01
N LYS A 17 18.14 -24.60 18.10
CA LYS A 17 17.66 -24.51 16.72
C LYS A 17 16.13 -24.53 16.60
N SER A 18 15.45 -25.33 17.42
CA SER A 18 13.98 -25.44 17.37
C SER A 18 13.31 -24.18 17.92
N SER A 19 13.81 -23.62 19.03
CA SER A 19 13.34 -22.33 19.56
C SER A 19 13.68 -21.16 18.63
N PHE A 20 14.86 -21.19 17.98
CA PHE A 20 15.25 -20.24 16.93
C PHE A 20 14.30 -20.29 15.74
N PHE A 21 14.02 -21.47 15.18
CA PHE A 21 13.09 -21.61 14.06
C PHE A 21 11.67 -21.18 14.43
N LYS A 22 11.26 -21.40 15.68
CA LYS A 22 9.96 -21.00 16.19
C LYS A 22 9.85 -19.47 16.35
N SER A 23 10.83 -18.84 17.01
CA SER A 23 10.90 -17.38 17.16
C SER A 23 11.09 -16.65 15.82
N TYR A 24 11.89 -17.19 14.90
CA TYR A 24 12.08 -16.65 13.54
C TYR A 24 10.83 -16.80 12.67
N ASN A 25 10.08 -17.91 12.77
CA ASN A 25 8.79 -18.05 12.09
C ASN A 25 7.70 -17.17 12.71
N GLU A 26 7.72 -16.96 14.03
CA GLU A 26 6.81 -16.04 14.73
C GLU A 26 7.08 -14.58 14.30
N ASN A 27 8.35 -14.21 14.06
CA ASN A 27 8.73 -12.87 13.55
C ASN A 27 8.58 -12.69 12.03
N LYS A 28 8.31 -13.76 11.27
CA LYS A 28 7.97 -13.67 9.84
C LYS A 28 6.60 -13.02 9.60
N ASN A 29 5.75 -13.02 10.63
CA ASN A 29 4.40 -12.50 10.62
C ASN A 29 4.23 -11.42 11.69
N PHE A 30 4.80 -10.23 11.45
CA PHE A 30 4.55 -9.07 12.30
C PHE A 30 3.09 -8.60 12.18
N TYR A 31 2.60 -7.93 13.23
CA TYR A 31 1.25 -7.40 13.28
C TYR A 31 1.08 -6.29 12.25
N ILE A 32 0.20 -6.54 11.28
CA ILE A 32 -0.27 -5.54 10.33
C ILE A 32 -1.66 -5.09 10.79
N PRO A 33 -1.92 -3.78 10.97
CA PRO A 33 -3.24 -3.28 11.33
C PRO A 33 -4.23 -3.44 10.16
N LYS A 34 -4.78 -4.65 10.01
CA LYS A 34 -5.65 -5.04 8.87
C LYS A 34 -6.89 -4.16 8.74
N GLN A 35 -7.49 -3.73 9.86
CA GLN A 35 -8.72 -2.92 9.86
C GLN A 35 -8.49 -1.54 9.25
N ALA A 36 -7.48 -0.79 9.72
CA ALA A 36 -7.18 0.55 9.19
C ALA A 36 -6.85 0.51 7.69
N ARG A 37 -6.10 -0.52 7.26
CA ARG A 37 -5.75 -0.74 5.86
C ARG A 37 -6.97 -1.08 5.01
N PHE A 38 -7.82 -1.99 5.49
CA PHE A 38 -9.07 -2.33 4.82
C PHE A 38 -9.95 -1.10 4.66
N THR A 39 -10.17 -0.30 5.71
CA THR A 39 -10.92 0.96 5.62
C THR A 39 -10.32 1.93 4.61
N ALA A 40 -8.98 2.07 4.59
CA ALA A 40 -8.30 2.90 3.58
C ALA A 40 -8.56 2.40 2.15
N ARG A 41 -8.55 1.07 1.91
CA ARG A 41 -8.91 0.48 0.60
C ARG A 41 -10.33 0.83 0.17
N PHE A 42 -11.30 0.74 1.08
CA PHE A 42 -12.69 1.12 0.79
C PHE A 42 -12.82 2.60 0.47
N PHE A 43 -12.12 3.46 1.22
CA PHE A 43 -12.09 4.89 0.94
C PHE A 43 -11.51 5.17 -0.46
N GLN A 44 -10.35 4.59 -0.79
CA GLN A 44 -9.71 4.71 -2.11
C GLN A 44 -10.66 4.24 -3.24
N ALA A 45 -11.36 3.12 -3.06
CA ALA A 45 -12.34 2.65 -4.02
C ALA A 45 -13.52 3.63 -4.17
N ALA A 46 -14.06 4.13 -3.05
CA ALA A 46 -15.19 5.05 -3.06
C ALA A 46 -14.85 6.39 -3.74
N THR A 47 -13.69 6.97 -3.44
CA THR A 47 -13.24 8.21 -4.07
C THR A 47 -12.96 8.01 -5.56
N ASN A 48 -12.41 6.85 -5.93
CA ASN A 48 -12.21 6.49 -7.33
C ASN A 48 -13.55 6.35 -8.09
N PHE A 49 -14.58 5.75 -7.49
CA PHE A 49 -15.91 5.69 -8.11
C PHE A 49 -16.51 7.09 -8.31
N GLY A 50 -16.32 7.99 -7.35
CA GLY A 50 -16.67 9.40 -7.51
C GLY A 50 -15.94 10.03 -8.69
N ALA A 51 -14.62 9.87 -8.77
CA ALA A 51 -13.81 10.40 -9.87
C ALA A 51 -14.24 9.81 -11.23
N MET A 52 -14.48 8.51 -11.29
CA MET A 52 -14.93 7.80 -12.49
C MET A 52 -16.29 8.32 -12.98
N PHE A 53 -17.24 8.60 -12.09
CA PHE A 53 -18.54 9.16 -12.46
C PHE A 53 -18.42 10.52 -13.16
N PHE A 54 -17.61 11.44 -12.60
CA PHE A 54 -17.41 12.76 -13.20
C PHE A 54 -16.57 12.68 -14.48
N LEU A 55 -15.55 11.82 -14.53
CA LEU A 55 -14.77 11.56 -15.74
C LEU A 55 -15.63 11.02 -16.88
N ALA A 56 -16.52 10.06 -16.60
CA ALA A 56 -17.41 9.49 -17.60
C ALA A 56 -18.41 10.50 -18.16
N LYS A 57 -18.88 11.44 -17.33
CA LYS A 57 -19.71 12.56 -17.80
C LYS A 57 -18.93 13.54 -18.63
N LEU A 58 -17.74 13.94 -18.16
CA LEU A 58 -16.87 14.90 -18.82
C LEU A 58 -16.34 14.39 -20.16
N PHE A 59 -16.17 13.07 -20.31
CA PHE A 59 -15.76 12.43 -21.56
C PHE A 59 -16.73 12.74 -22.72
N ASN A 60 -18.02 12.97 -22.45
CA ASN A 60 -18.99 13.33 -23.48
C ASN A 60 -18.93 14.81 -23.89
N GLU A 61 -18.14 15.64 -23.20
CA GLU A 61 -18.02 17.08 -23.42
C GLU A 61 -16.76 17.42 -24.26
N GLU A 62 -16.61 16.76 -25.42
CA GLU A 62 -15.38 16.87 -26.23
C GLU A 62 -15.03 18.31 -26.65
N ALA A 63 -16.05 19.13 -26.94
CA ALA A 63 -15.85 20.54 -27.30
C ALA A 63 -15.14 21.32 -26.17
N PHE A 64 -15.58 21.11 -24.94
CA PHE A 64 -14.98 21.73 -23.76
C PHE A 64 -13.56 21.22 -23.50
N LEU A 65 -13.36 19.91 -23.63
CA LEU A 65 -12.06 19.26 -23.43
C LEU A 65 -11.00 19.77 -24.42
N SER A 66 -11.39 19.90 -25.69
CA SER A 66 -10.54 20.36 -26.78
C SER A 66 -10.17 21.85 -26.63
N GLU A 67 -11.15 22.70 -26.31
CA GLU A 67 -10.93 24.14 -26.10
C GLU A 67 -9.91 24.42 -24.99
N HIS A 68 -9.92 23.60 -23.93
CA HIS A 68 -9.06 23.77 -22.76
C HIS A 68 -7.80 22.88 -22.80
N GLY A 69 -7.60 22.08 -23.85
CA GLY A 69 -6.42 21.22 -24.00
C GLY A 69 -6.30 20.11 -22.93
N VAL A 70 -7.40 19.75 -22.25
CA VAL A 70 -7.42 18.77 -21.16
C VAL A 70 -7.79 17.36 -21.62
N THR A 71 -8.12 17.16 -22.90
CA THR A 71 -8.57 15.88 -23.46
C THR A 71 -7.62 14.73 -23.14
N SER A 72 -6.30 14.94 -23.29
CA SER A 72 -5.31 13.89 -23.02
C SER A 72 -5.29 13.49 -21.54
N THR A 73 -5.31 14.46 -20.64
CA THR A 73 -5.33 14.21 -19.18
C THR A 73 -6.59 13.48 -18.76
N VAL A 74 -7.76 13.90 -19.26
CA VAL A 74 -9.05 13.27 -18.94
C VAL A 74 -9.10 11.84 -19.45
N ASN A 75 -8.63 11.58 -20.67
CA ASN A 75 -8.60 10.22 -21.23
C ASN A 75 -7.66 9.30 -20.45
N SER A 76 -6.45 9.76 -20.11
CA SER A 76 -5.53 8.98 -19.28
C SER A 76 -6.12 8.71 -17.89
N MET A 77 -6.75 9.69 -17.27
CA MET A 77 -7.38 9.53 -15.96
C MET A 77 -8.59 8.60 -16.00
N LEU A 78 -9.36 8.61 -17.08
CA LEU A 78 -10.48 7.68 -17.27
C LEU A 78 -9.99 6.23 -17.32
N ILE A 79 -8.94 5.94 -18.10
CA ILE A 79 -8.33 4.59 -18.15
C ILE A 79 -7.88 4.16 -16.75
N MET A 80 -7.20 5.05 -16.04
CA MET A 80 -6.70 4.77 -14.69
C MET A 80 -7.83 4.57 -13.67
N SER A 81 -8.95 5.27 -13.82
CA SER A 81 -10.13 5.10 -12.97
C SER A 81 -10.78 3.72 -13.09
N VAL A 82 -10.60 3.05 -14.24
CA VAL A 82 -11.03 1.66 -14.47
C VAL A 82 -10.03 0.65 -13.91
N LEU A 83 -8.73 0.96 -13.97
CA LEU A 83 -7.68 0.08 -13.43
C LEU A 83 -7.59 0.13 -11.89
N THR A 84 -7.90 1.28 -11.28
CA THR A 84 -7.79 1.50 -9.84
C THR A 84 -8.61 0.50 -9.00
N PRO A 85 -9.89 0.20 -9.31
CA PRO A 85 -10.66 -0.82 -8.62
C PRO A 85 -10.06 -2.22 -8.71
N LEU A 86 -9.38 -2.55 -9.83
CA LEU A 86 -8.69 -3.83 -9.98
C LEU A 86 -7.50 -3.92 -9.01
N CYS A 87 -6.72 -2.85 -8.88
CA CYS A 87 -5.61 -2.78 -7.93
C CYS A 87 -6.10 -2.86 -6.47
N VAL A 88 -7.16 -2.12 -6.13
CA VAL A 88 -7.76 -2.16 -4.79
C VAL A 88 -8.33 -3.55 -4.49
N GLY A 89 -9.07 -4.12 -5.44
CA GLY A 89 -9.63 -5.47 -5.34
C GLY A 89 -8.55 -6.53 -5.16
N PHE A 90 -7.43 -6.42 -5.89
CA PHE A 90 -6.27 -7.30 -5.71
C PHE A 90 -5.66 -7.18 -4.31
N CYS A 91 -5.50 -5.96 -3.77
CA CYS A 91 -5.01 -5.77 -2.40
C CYS A 91 -5.94 -6.41 -1.37
N VAL A 92 -7.26 -6.23 -1.51
CA VAL A 92 -8.26 -6.89 -0.65
C VAL A 92 -8.22 -8.41 -0.79
N ALA A 93 -8.07 -8.93 -2.01
CA ALA A 93 -7.97 -10.36 -2.27
C ALA A 93 -6.74 -10.97 -1.61
N ILE A 94 -5.59 -10.28 -1.58
CA ILE A 94 -4.39 -10.75 -0.86
C ILE A 94 -4.69 -10.93 0.64
N TYR A 95 -5.44 -10.03 1.26
CA TYR A 95 -5.83 -10.19 2.67
C TYR A 95 -6.71 -11.40 2.91
N ILE A 96 -7.71 -11.62 2.06
CA ILE A 96 -8.60 -12.78 2.16
C ILE A 96 -7.82 -14.07 1.90
N TRP A 97 -6.97 -14.09 0.88
CA TRP A 97 -6.15 -15.24 0.52
C TRP A 97 -5.14 -15.63 1.60
N SER A 98 -4.61 -14.65 2.34
CA SER A 98 -3.74 -14.88 3.49
C SER A 98 -4.42 -15.61 4.65
N VAL A 99 -5.76 -15.60 4.70
CA VAL A 99 -6.54 -16.38 5.69
C VAL A 99 -6.54 -17.87 5.34
N PHE A 100 -6.58 -18.19 4.04
CA PHE A 100 -6.68 -19.57 3.56
C PHE A 100 -5.33 -20.24 3.35
N THR A 101 -4.28 -19.47 3.07
CA THR A 101 -2.93 -20.01 2.81
C THR A 101 -1.88 -19.42 3.74
N LYS A 102 -1.20 -20.28 4.51
CA LYS A 102 -0.02 -19.88 5.33
C LYS A 102 1.23 -19.54 4.50
N ALA A 103 1.11 -19.50 3.17
CA ALA A 103 2.23 -19.42 2.25
C ALA A 103 2.83 -18.00 2.11
N TRP A 104 2.09 -16.96 2.46
CA TRP A 104 2.53 -15.58 2.31
C TRP A 104 3.04 -15.01 3.64
N SER A 105 4.28 -14.48 3.64
CA SER A 105 4.79 -13.72 4.78
C SER A 105 4.22 -12.30 4.77
N SER A 106 3.96 -11.73 5.95
CA SER A 106 3.48 -10.34 6.13
C SER A 106 4.33 -9.32 5.35
N ARG A 107 5.65 -9.55 5.23
CA ARG A 107 6.57 -8.69 4.47
C ARG A 107 6.22 -8.64 2.99
N ARG A 108 5.91 -9.77 2.35
CA ARG A 108 5.60 -9.82 0.91
C ARG A 108 4.30 -9.10 0.58
N ILE A 109 3.30 -9.26 1.44
CA ILE A 109 2.02 -8.54 1.34
C ILE A 109 2.27 -7.04 1.44
N LEU A 110 3.00 -6.61 2.48
CA LEU A 110 3.32 -5.21 2.69
C LEU A 110 4.12 -4.61 1.51
N THR A 111 5.10 -5.33 0.95
CA THR A 111 5.86 -4.86 -0.22
C THR A 111 4.96 -4.66 -1.43
N ALA A 112 4.08 -5.63 -1.72
CA ALA A 112 3.17 -5.53 -2.86
C ALA A 112 2.21 -4.34 -2.72
N GLU A 113 1.67 -4.13 -1.52
CA GLU A 113 0.80 -2.98 -1.23
C GLU A 113 1.53 -1.65 -1.40
N THR A 114 2.75 -1.52 -0.85
CA THR A 114 3.50 -0.27 -0.91
C THR A 114 3.83 0.12 -2.35
N ILE A 115 4.18 -0.86 -3.19
CA ILE A 115 4.44 -0.61 -4.62
C ILE A 115 3.16 -0.16 -5.31
N LEU A 116 2.03 -0.84 -5.06
CA LEU A 116 0.76 -0.49 -5.69
C LEU A 116 0.25 0.89 -5.24
N ASP A 117 0.32 1.19 -3.95
CA ASP A 117 -0.05 2.50 -3.41
C ASP A 117 0.82 3.61 -3.97
N PHE A 118 2.13 3.39 -4.09
CA PHE A 118 3.05 4.36 -4.67
C PHE A 118 2.75 4.62 -6.15
N LEU A 119 2.53 3.56 -6.95
CA LEU A 119 2.19 3.72 -8.36
C LEU A 119 0.86 4.46 -8.55
N GLN A 120 -0.16 4.11 -7.77
CA GLN A 120 -1.45 4.79 -7.80
C GLN A 120 -1.32 6.25 -7.37
N LEU A 121 -0.57 6.53 -6.30
CA LEU A 121 -0.29 7.88 -5.84
C LEU A 121 0.37 8.73 -6.93
N LEU A 122 1.37 8.18 -7.64
CA LEU A 122 2.02 8.90 -8.74
C LEU A 122 1.04 9.21 -9.86
N VAL A 123 0.28 8.21 -10.31
CA VAL A 123 -0.63 8.40 -11.46
C VAL A 123 -1.74 9.38 -11.14
N TRP A 124 -2.41 9.23 -9.99
CA TRP A 124 -3.45 10.16 -9.53
C TRP A 124 -2.88 11.54 -9.21
N GLY A 125 -1.69 11.60 -8.60
CA GLY A 125 -1.01 12.84 -8.27
C GLY A 125 -0.62 13.65 -9.51
N PHE A 126 0.00 13.01 -10.51
CA PHE A 126 0.35 13.67 -11.77
C PHE A 126 -0.89 14.06 -12.57
N GLY A 127 -1.91 13.21 -12.64
CA GLY A 127 -3.17 13.53 -13.31
C GLY A 127 -3.90 14.71 -12.68
N PHE A 128 -3.93 14.77 -11.34
CA PHE A 128 -4.48 15.90 -10.60
C PHE A 128 -3.70 17.19 -10.86
N LEU A 129 -2.36 17.16 -10.78
CA LEU A 129 -1.52 18.33 -11.07
C LEU A 129 -1.68 18.80 -12.51
N ALA A 130 -1.65 17.88 -13.48
CA ALA A 130 -1.82 18.18 -14.89
C ALA A 130 -3.19 18.82 -15.15
N GLY A 131 -4.25 18.34 -14.51
CA GLY A 131 -5.57 18.95 -14.57
C GLY A 131 -5.55 20.41 -14.08
N ILE A 132 -4.98 20.66 -12.91
CA ILE A 132 -4.87 22.03 -12.37
C ILE A 132 -4.08 22.95 -13.31
N ILE A 133 -2.94 22.50 -13.83
CA ILE A 133 -2.05 23.31 -14.65
C ILE A 133 -2.68 23.63 -16.01
N GLN A 134 -3.32 22.64 -16.64
CA GLN A 134 -3.89 22.81 -17.99
C GLN A 134 -5.11 23.73 -17.98
N MET A 135 -5.89 23.77 -16.90
CA MET A 135 -6.96 24.76 -16.73
C MET A 135 -6.45 26.09 -16.14
N GLY A 136 -5.55 26.73 -16.88
CA GLY A 136 -4.87 27.97 -16.46
C GLY A 136 -5.77 29.20 -16.24
N LYS A 137 -7.02 29.22 -16.76
CA LYS A 137 -7.99 30.31 -16.49
C LYS A 137 -9.04 29.95 -15.44
N GLY A 138 -9.02 28.71 -14.96
CA GLY A 138 -9.98 28.18 -14.00
C GLY A 138 -11.41 28.09 -14.53
N CYS A 139 -12.18 27.18 -13.97
CA CYS A 139 -13.64 27.16 -14.11
C CYS A 139 -14.27 27.92 -12.93
N PRO A 140 -15.19 28.87 -13.16
CA PRO A 140 -15.86 29.55 -12.06
C PRO A 140 -16.59 28.53 -11.17
N ALA A 141 -16.53 28.75 -9.85
CA ALA A 141 -17.26 27.91 -8.90
C ALA A 141 -18.77 28.11 -9.10
N SER A 142 -19.42 27.12 -9.70
CA SER A 142 -20.87 27.06 -9.89
C SER A 142 -21.39 25.71 -9.44
N PHE A 143 -22.58 25.69 -8.84
CA PHE A 143 -23.19 24.49 -8.26
C PHE A 143 -24.00 23.65 -9.28
N SER A 144 -24.12 24.10 -10.53
CA SER A 144 -24.89 23.40 -11.57
C SER A 144 -24.08 22.26 -12.21
N THR A 145 -24.42 21.01 -11.91
CA THR A 145 -23.75 19.81 -12.46
C THR A 145 -24.08 19.50 -13.93
N THR A 146 -24.87 20.34 -14.59
CA THR A 146 -25.27 20.19 -16.00
C THR A 146 -24.40 21.00 -16.95
N THR A 147 -23.38 21.70 -16.45
CA THR A 147 -22.44 22.46 -17.27
C THR A 147 -21.02 21.86 -17.19
N PRO A 148 -20.19 21.98 -18.23
CA PRO A 148 -18.88 21.32 -18.28
C PRO A 148 -17.91 21.75 -17.18
N CYS A 149 -17.95 23.03 -16.78
CA CYS A 149 -17.05 23.58 -15.78
C CYS A 149 -17.27 23.01 -14.36
N PRO A 150 -18.49 22.96 -13.82
CA PRO A 150 -18.76 22.28 -12.56
C PRO A 150 -18.45 20.78 -12.59
N LEU A 151 -18.69 20.09 -13.72
CA LEU A 151 -18.29 18.69 -13.88
C LEU A 151 -16.77 18.53 -13.74
N TYR A 152 -16.00 19.42 -14.35
CA TYR A 152 -14.55 19.44 -14.24
C TYR A 152 -14.06 19.74 -12.82
N ASN A 153 -14.65 20.74 -12.15
CA ASN A 153 -14.32 21.08 -10.76
C ASN A 153 -14.60 19.90 -9.81
N TRP A 154 -15.72 19.21 -10.00
CA TRP A 154 -16.02 18.00 -9.24
C TRP A 154 -15.04 16.88 -9.56
N PHE A 155 -14.72 16.64 -10.84
CA PHE A 155 -13.67 15.69 -11.21
C PHE A 155 -12.36 15.99 -10.47
N LEU A 156 -11.88 17.24 -10.51
CA LEU A 156 -10.66 17.63 -9.81
C LEU A 156 -10.74 17.39 -8.29
N ALA A 157 -11.88 17.69 -7.67
CA ALA A 157 -12.07 17.44 -6.24
C ALA A 157 -11.97 15.94 -5.91
N TRP A 158 -12.64 15.08 -6.69
CA TRP A 158 -12.60 13.63 -6.49
C TRP A 158 -11.25 13.01 -6.85
N ALA A 159 -10.55 13.54 -7.85
CA ALA A 159 -9.16 13.18 -8.14
C ALA A 159 -8.25 13.56 -6.97
N GLY A 160 -8.42 14.75 -6.39
CA GLY A 160 -7.72 15.19 -5.17
C GLY A 160 -7.97 14.28 -3.97
N PHE A 161 -9.22 13.90 -3.70
CA PHE A 161 -9.55 12.94 -2.64
C PHE A 161 -8.92 11.57 -2.88
N THR A 162 -8.88 11.11 -4.13
CA THR A 162 -8.24 9.85 -4.51
C THR A 162 -6.72 9.90 -4.28
N THR A 163 -6.06 10.97 -4.73
CA THR A 163 -4.64 11.22 -4.46
C THR A 163 -4.34 11.25 -2.96
N ALA A 164 -5.16 11.95 -2.17
CA ALA A 164 -5.01 12.00 -0.72
C ALA A 164 -5.22 10.61 -0.07
N GLY A 165 -6.18 9.82 -0.55
CA GLY A 165 -6.43 8.46 -0.08
C GLY A 165 -5.23 7.52 -0.33
N PHE A 166 -4.60 7.61 -1.50
CA PHE A 166 -3.37 6.86 -1.79
C PHE A 166 -2.16 7.38 -1.01
N LEU A 167 -2.06 8.69 -0.78
CA LEU A 167 -1.00 9.27 0.03
C LEU A 167 -1.06 8.77 1.48
N VAL A 168 -2.26 8.76 2.09
CA VAL A 168 -2.45 8.24 3.44
C VAL A 168 -2.10 6.75 3.51
N GLY A 169 -2.53 5.95 2.51
CA GLY A 169 -2.15 4.54 2.40
C GLY A 169 -0.64 4.33 2.36
N PHE A 170 0.05 5.07 1.49
CA PHE A 170 1.50 5.03 1.36
C PHE A 170 2.24 5.44 2.65
N VAL A 171 1.77 6.47 3.35
CA VAL A 171 2.36 6.89 4.63
C VAL A 171 2.19 5.81 5.71
N LEU A 172 1.03 5.16 5.78
CA LEU A 172 0.79 4.04 6.70
C LEU A 172 1.70 2.86 6.39
N ASP A 173 1.97 2.61 5.11
CA ASP A 173 2.94 1.61 4.64
C ASP A 173 4.36 1.94 5.07
N CYS A 174 4.84 3.16 4.82
CA CYS A 174 6.16 3.60 5.25
C CYS A 174 6.32 3.51 6.77
N LYS A 175 5.29 3.89 7.54
CA LYS A 175 5.29 3.75 9.00
C LYS A 175 5.39 2.30 9.46
N THR A 176 4.69 1.40 8.76
CA THR A 176 4.73 -0.05 9.06
C THR A 176 6.11 -0.60 8.75
N TRP A 177 6.70 -0.25 7.59
CA TRP A 177 8.08 -0.61 7.23
C TRP A 177 9.11 -0.13 8.24
N HIS A 178 9.02 1.14 8.65
CA HIS A 178 9.91 1.70 9.65
C HIS A 178 9.87 0.85 10.92
N THR A 179 8.68 0.59 11.47
CA THR A 179 8.51 -0.20 12.69
C THR A 179 9.11 -1.61 12.55
N VAL A 180 8.91 -2.27 11.40
CA VAL A 180 9.45 -3.62 11.14
C VAL A 180 10.98 -3.63 11.05
N LEU A 181 11.58 -2.65 10.36
CA LEU A 181 13.03 -2.56 10.20
C LEU A 181 13.76 -2.33 11.53
N PHE A 182 13.17 -1.54 12.44
CA PHE A 182 13.75 -1.33 13.76
C PHE A 182 13.59 -2.54 14.68
N ALA A 183 12.44 -3.21 14.65
CA ALA A 183 12.23 -4.44 15.42
C ALA A 183 13.20 -5.57 14.99
N GLU A 184 13.53 -5.66 13.69
CA GLU A 184 14.49 -6.65 13.20
C GLU A 184 15.92 -6.39 13.69
N ARG A 185 16.35 -5.11 13.77
CA ARG A 185 17.69 -4.76 14.28
C ARG A 185 17.86 -5.05 15.76
N GLU A 186 16.83 -4.82 16.56
CA GLU A 186 16.86 -5.14 17.99
C GLU A 186 17.02 -6.65 18.20
N LEU A 187 16.24 -7.46 17.47
CA LEU A 187 16.32 -8.92 17.54
C LEU A 187 17.68 -9.45 17.11
N ASP A 188 18.24 -8.96 15.99
CA ASP A 188 19.57 -9.38 15.52
C ASP A 188 20.67 -9.03 16.53
N SER A 189 20.52 -7.92 17.25
CA SER A 189 21.46 -7.50 18.29
C SER A 189 21.39 -8.39 19.54
N GLU A 190 20.19 -8.77 19.99
CA GLU A 190 19.98 -9.72 21.09
C GLU A 190 20.53 -11.11 20.72
N LEU A 191 20.30 -11.54 19.48
CA LEU A 191 20.80 -12.81 18.95
C LEU A 191 22.33 -12.88 18.96
N LEU A 192 22.99 -11.82 18.49
CA LEU A 192 24.46 -11.71 18.51
C LEU A 192 25.00 -11.73 19.95
N LEU A 193 24.29 -11.11 20.89
CA LEU A 193 24.67 -11.11 22.30
C LEU A 193 24.54 -12.50 22.94
N ASP A 194 23.47 -13.25 22.66
CA ASP A 194 23.26 -14.58 23.22
C ASP A 194 24.16 -15.66 22.61
N ILE A 195 24.50 -15.56 21.31
CA ILE A 195 25.53 -16.40 20.68
C ILE A 195 26.90 -16.14 21.33
N ASN A 196 27.24 -14.88 21.60
CA ASN A 196 28.48 -14.53 22.28
C ASN A 196 28.53 -15.02 23.74
N ARG A 197 27.39 -15.02 24.46
CA ARG A 197 27.31 -15.58 25.82
C ARG A 197 27.48 -17.09 25.83
N THR A 198 26.81 -17.80 24.93
CA THR A 198 26.88 -19.28 24.86
C THR A 198 28.23 -19.79 24.38
N THR A 199 28.91 -19.08 23.48
CA THR A 199 30.28 -19.42 23.06
C THR A 199 31.32 -19.21 24.16
N ARG A 200 31.17 -18.19 25.01
CA ARG A 200 32.06 -17.97 26.17
C ARG A 200 31.93 -19.04 27.25
N MET A 201 30.73 -19.56 27.49
CA MET A 201 30.53 -20.62 28.50
C MET A 201 31.07 -22.00 28.08
N ASN A 202 31.47 -22.15 26.82
CA ASN A 202 32.00 -23.41 26.27
C ASN A 202 33.54 -23.40 26.07
N ARG A 203 34.22 -22.30 26.42
CA ARG A 203 35.68 -22.24 26.57
C ARG A 203 36.05 -22.38 28.03
#